data_AF-A0A151BKY1-F1
#
_entry.id   AF-A0A151BKY1-F1
#
_cell.length_a   1.000
_cell.length_b   1.000
_cell.length_c   1.000
_cell.angle_alpha   90.00
_cell.angle_beta   90.00
_cell.angle_gamma   90.00
#
_symmetry.space_group_name_H-M   'P 1'
#
loop_
_entity.id
_entity.type
_entity.pdbx_description
1 polymer ?
#
loop_
_entity_poly.entity_id
_entity_poly.type
_entity_poly.pdbx_seq_one_letter_code
_entity_poly.pdbx_strand_id
1 'polypeptide(L)'
;MARVNISLDTLTAGRFMQITGVNALESVTLGIAKAKEAGLNPVKLNMVLLKGINEHEVPEMIEFSRRSGVILQIIELEAQEEGGWYSRFHASLDGVERLLEGIAESVTVRRMHHRRKYHLRGGGEVEIVRPMHNTEFCGHCRRIRVTSDGKLKPCLF
;
A
#
# COMPACT_ATOMS: atom_id res chain seq x y z
N MET A 1 16.75 -12.86 5.00
CA MET A 1 16.10 -11.79 4.21
C MET A 1 15.50 -12.45 2.98
N ALA A 2 14.18 -12.59 2.88
CA ALA A 2 13.52 -13.24 1.76
C ALA A 2 12.14 -12.63 1.49
N ARG A 3 12.02 -11.30 1.49
CA ARG A 3 10.72 -10.60 1.32
C ARG A 3 10.85 -9.50 0.28
N VAL A 4 9.75 -9.13 -0.35
CA VAL A 4 9.70 -8.04 -1.33
C VAL A 4 8.40 -7.24 -1.18
N ASN A 5 8.47 -5.93 -1.43
CA ASN A 5 7.30 -5.09 -1.60
C ASN A 5 7.29 -4.60 -3.05
N ILE A 6 6.15 -4.69 -3.71
CA ILE A 6 5.95 -4.35 -5.12
C ILE A 6 4.91 -3.24 -5.17
N SER A 7 5.23 -2.12 -5.81
CA SER A 7 4.26 -1.05 -6.03
C SER A 7 3.34 -1.42 -7.19
N LEU A 8 2.02 -1.40 -6.93
CA LEU A 8 0.98 -1.68 -7.91
C LEU A 8 -0.29 -0.93 -7.50
N ASP A 9 -0.50 0.24 -8.11
CA ASP A 9 -1.60 1.14 -7.73
C ASP A 9 -2.92 0.82 -8.45
N THR A 10 -2.90 0.00 -9.49
CA THR A 10 -4.07 -0.31 -10.34
C THR A 10 -3.85 -1.58 -11.15
N LEU A 11 -4.94 -2.28 -11.48
CA LEU A 11 -4.93 -3.44 -12.38
C LEU A 11 -5.29 -3.06 -13.82
N THR A 12 -5.51 -1.78 -14.10
CA THR A 12 -5.88 -1.29 -15.43
C THR A 12 -4.67 -0.69 -16.14
N ALA A 13 -4.28 -1.25 -17.30
CA ALA A 13 -3.08 -0.83 -18.04
C ALA A 13 -3.05 0.69 -18.34
N GLY A 14 -4.17 1.26 -18.77
CA GLY A 14 -4.28 2.70 -19.05
C GLY A 14 -4.05 3.57 -17.80
N ARG A 15 -4.64 3.19 -16.66
CA ARG A 15 -4.42 3.89 -15.38
C ARG A 15 -3.01 3.67 -14.85
N PHE A 16 -2.45 2.47 -15.04
CA PHE A 16 -1.07 2.18 -14.65
C PHE A 16 -0.09 3.10 -15.39
N MET A 17 -0.28 3.26 -16.70
CA MET A 17 0.48 4.20 -17.51
C MET A 17 0.27 5.65 -17.07
N GLN A 18 -0.97 6.03 -16.72
CA GLN A 18 -1.28 7.36 -16.22
C GLN A 18 -0.56 7.67 -14.89
N ILE A 19 -0.49 6.71 -13.97
CA ILE A 19 0.12 6.88 -12.64
C ILE A 19 1.65 6.82 -12.72
N THR A 20 2.19 5.82 -13.42
CA THR A 20 3.63 5.51 -13.40
C THR A 20 4.42 6.12 -14.56
N GLY A 21 3.74 6.54 -15.62
CA GLY A 21 4.36 6.98 -16.87
C GLY A 21 4.97 5.86 -17.73
N VAL A 22 4.85 4.59 -17.33
CA VAL A 22 5.44 3.45 -18.04
C VAL A 22 4.44 2.33 -18.28
N ASN A 23 4.52 1.68 -19.44
CA ASN A 23 3.64 0.56 -19.80
C ASN A 23 4.27 -0.76 -19.34
N ALA A 24 4.19 -1.05 -18.04
CA ALA A 24 4.88 -2.19 -17.42
C ALA A 24 3.96 -3.07 -16.54
N LEU A 25 2.64 -2.88 -16.59
CA LEU A 25 1.70 -3.61 -15.73
C LEU A 25 1.83 -5.13 -15.85
N GLU A 26 1.94 -5.64 -17.08
CA GLU A 26 2.11 -7.08 -17.32
C GLU A 26 3.42 -7.61 -16.73
N SER A 27 4.51 -6.85 -16.88
CA SER A 27 5.82 -7.18 -16.31
C SER A 27 5.78 -7.19 -14.76
N VAL A 28 5.10 -6.21 -14.15
CA VAL A 28 4.91 -6.16 -12.69
C VAL A 28 4.10 -7.36 -12.21
N THR A 29 3.01 -7.70 -12.91
CA THR A 29 2.13 -8.82 -12.56
C THR A 29 2.88 -10.16 -12.67
N LEU A 30 3.67 -10.35 -13.72
CA LEU A 30 4.57 -11.51 -13.85
C LEU A 30 5.61 -11.54 -12.73
N GLY A 31 6.17 -10.38 -12.37
CA GLY A 31 7.12 -10.25 -11.26
C GLY A 31 6.56 -10.70 -9.91
N ILE A 32 5.27 -10.46 -9.64
CA ILE A 32 4.59 -10.94 -8.43
C ILE A 32 4.58 -12.47 -8.39
N ALA A 33 4.21 -13.12 -9.50
CA ALA A 33 4.21 -14.58 -9.59
C ALA A 33 5.62 -15.15 -9.41
N LYS A 34 6.62 -14.58 -10.11
CA LYS A 34 8.02 -15.01 -10.01
C LYS A 34 8.63 -14.80 -8.63
N ALA A 35 8.28 -13.73 -7.93
CA ALA A 35 8.70 -13.51 -6.55
C ALA A 35 8.23 -14.65 -5.63
N LYS A 36 6.98 -15.11 -5.80
CA LYS A 36 6.45 -16.24 -5.04
C LYS A 36 7.10 -17.57 -5.42
N GLU A 37 7.29 -17.83 -6.72
CA GLU A 37 7.99 -19.03 -7.20
C GLU A 37 9.42 -19.11 -6.64
N ALA A 38 10.10 -17.97 -6.51
CA ALA A 38 11.42 -17.86 -5.90
C ALA A 38 11.43 -18.03 -4.36
N GLY A 39 10.27 -18.27 -3.73
CA GLY A 39 10.16 -18.47 -2.29
C GLY A 39 10.25 -17.19 -1.46
N LEU A 40 10.08 -16.00 -2.06
CA LEU A 40 10.02 -14.76 -1.30
C LEU A 40 8.72 -14.71 -0.48
N ASN A 41 8.85 -14.60 0.84
CA ASN A 41 7.75 -14.54 1.78
C ASN A 41 8.06 -13.57 2.94
N PRO A 42 7.20 -12.56 3.20
CA PRO A 42 6.02 -12.19 2.43
C PRO A 42 6.34 -11.44 1.13
N VAL A 43 5.47 -11.59 0.13
CA VAL A 43 5.30 -10.65 -0.97
C VAL A 43 4.19 -9.68 -0.59
N LYS A 44 4.46 -8.38 -0.70
CA LYS A 44 3.47 -7.33 -0.43
C LYS A 44 3.22 -6.46 -1.65
N LEU A 45 1.98 -6.05 -1.84
CA LEU A 45 1.58 -5.06 -2.84
C LEU A 45 1.30 -3.74 -2.16
N ASN A 46 1.92 -2.67 -2.63
CA ASN A 46 1.66 -1.31 -2.16
C ASN A 46 0.78 -0.60 -3.19
N MET A 47 -0.39 -0.15 -2.75
CA MET A 47 -1.33 0.65 -3.53
C MET A 47 -1.52 2.00 -2.82
N VAL A 48 -1.10 3.09 -3.44
CA VAL A 48 -1.45 4.44 -3.00
C VAL A 48 -2.86 4.76 -3.48
N LEU A 49 -3.74 5.13 -2.55
CA LEU A 49 -5.12 5.50 -2.87
C LEU A 49 -5.18 6.93 -3.42
N LEU A 50 -5.70 7.08 -4.63
CA LEU A 50 -5.79 8.34 -5.36
C LEU A 50 -7.25 8.61 -5.74
N LYS A 51 -7.78 9.73 -5.23
CA LYS A 51 -9.13 10.24 -5.49
C LYS A 51 -9.36 10.44 -6.99
N GLY A 52 -10.48 9.94 -7.49
CA GLY A 52 -10.87 10.01 -8.89
C GLY A 52 -10.01 9.18 -9.85
N ILE A 53 -9.01 8.43 -9.35
CA ILE A 53 -8.12 7.61 -10.20
C ILE A 53 -8.34 6.12 -9.93
N ASN A 54 -8.07 5.63 -8.71
CA ASN A 54 -8.08 4.20 -8.42
C ASN A 54 -8.90 3.82 -7.17
N GLU A 55 -9.56 4.76 -6.50
CA GLU A 55 -10.31 4.47 -5.27
C GLU A 55 -11.43 3.43 -5.44
N HIS A 56 -12.01 3.35 -6.63
CA HIS A 56 -13.04 2.38 -7.00
C HIS A 56 -12.47 0.98 -7.27
N GLU A 57 -11.16 0.85 -7.46
CA GLU A 57 -10.49 -0.44 -7.70
C GLU A 57 -10.12 -1.18 -6.40
N VAL A 58 -10.33 -0.56 -5.23
CA VAL A 58 -9.98 -1.15 -3.93
C VAL A 58 -10.56 -2.57 -3.74
N PRO A 59 -11.86 -2.84 -3.99
CA PRO A 59 -12.40 -4.20 -3.85
C PRO A 59 -11.74 -5.21 -4.79
N GLU A 60 -11.44 -4.80 -6.03
CA GLU A 60 -10.79 -5.65 -7.02
C GLU A 60 -9.34 -5.95 -6.62
N MET A 61 -8.62 -4.95 -6.10
CA MET A 61 -7.25 -5.12 -5.62
C MET A 61 -7.18 -6.02 -4.38
N ILE A 62 -8.16 -5.94 -3.48
CA ILE A 62 -8.30 -6.86 -2.33
C ILE A 62 -8.44 -8.29 -2.86
N GLU A 63 -9.36 -8.54 -3.79
CA GLU A 63 -9.58 -9.87 -4.34
C GLU A 63 -8.35 -10.40 -5.12
N PHE A 64 -7.69 -9.53 -5.89
CA PHE A 64 -6.44 -9.86 -6.58
C PHE A 64 -5.35 -10.27 -5.59
N SER A 65 -5.16 -9.52 -4.50
CA SER A 65 -4.16 -9.83 -3.48
C SER A 65 -4.45 -11.17 -2.78
N ARG A 66 -5.73 -11.43 -2.49
CA ARG A 66 -6.21 -12.68 -1.88
C ARG A 66 -5.92 -13.88 -2.79
N ARG A 67 -6.35 -13.81 -4.06
CA ARG A 67 -6.08 -14.85 -5.07
C ARG A 67 -4.59 -15.07 -5.30
N SER A 68 -3.83 -13.99 -5.31
CA SER A 68 -2.38 -14.04 -5.49
C SER A 68 -1.65 -14.50 -4.23
N GLY A 69 -2.32 -14.66 -3.08
CA GLY A 69 -1.72 -15.04 -1.81
C GLY A 69 -0.62 -14.07 -1.36
N VAL A 70 -0.85 -12.77 -1.55
CA VAL A 70 0.05 -11.68 -1.18
C VAL A 70 -0.67 -10.71 -0.24
N ILE A 71 0.10 -9.92 0.51
CA ILE A 71 -0.46 -8.94 1.46
C ILE A 71 -0.67 -7.61 0.72
N LEU A 72 -1.88 -7.09 0.70
CA LEU A 72 -2.14 -5.75 0.19
C LEU A 72 -1.85 -4.70 1.25
N GLN A 73 -1.15 -3.64 0.91
CA GLN A 73 -0.99 -2.44 1.71
C GLN A 73 -1.65 -1.28 0.98
N ILE A 74 -2.72 -0.75 1.55
CA ILE A 74 -3.39 0.45 1.03
C ILE A 74 -2.82 1.64 1.79
N ILE A 75 -2.26 2.58 1.03
CA ILE A 75 -1.48 3.71 1.54
C ILE A 75 -2.23 4.99 1.24
N GLU A 76 -2.46 5.79 2.27
CA GLU A 76 -3.00 7.14 2.10
C GLU A 76 -1.94 8.00 1.41
N LEU A 77 -2.40 8.83 0.46
CA LEU A 77 -1.52 9.78 -0.20
C LEU A 77 -0.85 10.70 0.84
N GLU A 78 0.47 10.87 0.73
CA GLU A 78 1.29 11.66 1.62
C GLU A 78 1.98 12.77 0.81
N ALA A 79 2.06 13.98 1.36
CA ALA A 79 2.75 15.12 0.74
C ALA A 79 3.46 15.97 1.79
N GLN A 80 4.52 16.68 1.40
CA GLN A 80 5.22 17.61 2.30
C GLN A 80 4.34 18.84 2.62
N GLU A 81 3.56 19.30 1.64
CA GLU A 81 2.65 20.44 1.76
C GLU A 81 1.29 20.07 1.17
N GLU A 82 0.21 20.56 1.80
CA GLU A 82 -1.17 20.37 1.34
C GLU A 82 -1.55 21.35 0.23
N GLY A 83 -0.78 21.32 -0.87
CA GLY A 83 -1.06 22.13 -2.05
C GLY A 83 -2.22 21.58 -2.89
N GLY A 84 -2.56 22.29 -3.97
CA GLY A 84 -3.69 21.94 -4.85
C GLY A 84 -3.58 20.53 -5.47
N TRP A 85 -2.38 20.00 -5.67
CA TRP A 85 -2.18 18.61 -6.11
C TRP A 85 -2.65 17.60 -5.06
N TYR A 86 -2.26 17.80 -3.80
CA TYR A 86 -2.65 16.94 -2.70
C TYR A 86 -4.17 16.99 -2.52
N SER A 87 -4.78 18.17 -2.44
CA SER A 87 -6.23 18.31 -2.28
C SER A 87 -7.02 17.69 -3.44
N ARG A 88 -6.45 17.67 -4.65
CA ARG A 88 -7.07 17.09 -5.84
C ARG A 88 -7.11 15.56 -5.79
N PHE A 89 -6.03 14.93 -5.32
CA PHE A 89 -5.86 13.47 -5.40
C PHE A 89 -5.93 12.75 -4.05
N HIS A 90 -5.95 13.46 -2.93
CA HIS A 90 -6.10 12.86 -1.61
C HIS A 90 -7.49 12.24 -1.44
N ALA A 91 -7.51 11.00 -0.98
CA ALA A 91 -8.70 10.29 -0.52
C ALA A 91 -8.45 9.76 0.89
N SER A 92 -9.40 10.00 1.80
CA SER A 92 -9.37 9.40 3.14
C SER A 92 -9.54 7.88 3.05
N LEU A 93 -8.83 7.16 3.92
CA LEU A 93 -8.97 5.70 4.06
C LEU A 93 -10.18 5.29 4.91
N ASP A 94 -10.98 6.21 5.44
CA ASP A 94 -12.11 5.87 6.33
C ASP A 94 -13.17 4.99 5.63
N GLY A 95 -13.39 5.20 4.32
CA GLY A 95 -14.25 4.32 3.52
C GLY A 95 -13.68 2.91 3.38
N VAL A 96 -12.37 2.82 3.16
CA VAL A 96 -11.64 1.55 3.03
C VAL A 96 -11.62 0.79 4.36
N GLU A 97 -11.37 1.48 5.47
CA GLU A 97 -11.38 0.83 6.79
C GLU A 97 -12.77 0.31 7.16
N ARG A 98 -13.84 1.07 6.91
CA ARG A 98 -15.22 0.59 7.11
C ARG A 98 -15.54 -0.64 6.25
N LEU A 99 -15.08 -0.64 4.99
CA LEU A 99 -15.20 -1.81 4.12
C LEU A 99 -14.49 -3.02 4.74
N LEU A 100 -13.22 -2.86 5.15
CA LEU A 100 -12.41 -3.92 5.73
C LEU A 100 -12.99 -4.44 7.05
N GLU A 101 -13.52 -3.57 7.91
CA GLU A 101 -14.21 -3.97 9.14
C GLU A 101 -15.42 -4.88 8.87
N GLY A 102 -16.14 -4.64 7.78
CA GLY A 102 -17.29 -5.48 7.37
C GLY A 102 -16.89 -6.88 6.88
N ILE A 103 -15.70 -7.04 6.30
CA ILE A 103 -15.24 -8.30 5.69
C ILE A 103 -14.13 -9.02 6.47
N ALA A 104 -13.58 -8.39 7.50
CA ALA A 104 -12.55 -8.97 8.36
C ALA A 104 -13.09 -10.03 9.32
N GLU A 105 -12.26 -11.02 9.60
CA GLU A 105 -12.44 -11.98 10.69
C GLU A 105 -11.77 -11.46 11.96
N SER A 106 -10.58 -10.87 11.83
CA SER A 106 -9.85 -10.28 12.95
C SER A 106 -8.97 -9.12 12.50
N VAL A 107 -8.57 -8.29 13.46
CA VAL A 107 -7.67 -7.15 13.23
C VAL A 107 -6.50 -7.27 14.20
N THR A 108 -5.29 -7.08 13.67
CA THR A 108 -4.06 -7.02 14.46
C THR A 108 -3.41 -5.65 14.28
N VAL A 109 -2.73 -5.16 15.33
CA VAL A 109 -2.01 -3.89 15.27
C VAL A 109 -0.51 -4.15 15.27
N ARG A 110 0.18 -3.62 14.26
CA ARG A 110 1.63 -3.76 14.10
C ARG A 110 2.35 -2.83 15.07
N ARG A 111 3.42 -3.33 15.69
CA ARG A 111 4.32 -2.47 16.51
C ARG A 111 4.90 -1.29 15.72
N MET A 112 5.21 -1.48 14.44
CA MET A 112 5.78 -0.42 13.59
C MET A 112 4.68 0.47 13.00
N HIS A 113 4.77 1.77 13.28
CA HIS A 113 3.79 2.81 12.92
C HIS A 113 2.35 2.53 13.35
N HIS A 114 2.14 1.68 14.35
CA HIS A 114 0.82 1.34 14.89
C HIS A 114 -0.23 0.93 13.84
N ARG A 115 0.22 0.31 12.73
CA ARG A 115 -0.65 0.03 11.57
C ARG A 115 -1.62 -1.10 11.84
N ARG A 116 -2.87 -0.91 11.42
CA ARG A 116 -3.88 -1.96 11.41
C ARG A 116 -3.65 -2.92 10.25
N LYS A 117 -3.74 -4.21 10.55
CA LYS A 117 -3.71 -5.31 9.60
C LYS A 117 -4.97 -6.14 9.79
N TYR A 118 -5.80 -6.14 8.76
CA TYR A 118 -7.07 -6.85 8.68
C TYR A 118 -6.83 -8.23 8.09
N HIS A 119 -7.31 -9.25 8.79
CA HIS A 119 -7.32 -10.64 8.33
C HIS A 119 -8.72 -10.94 7.82
N LEU A 120 -8.85 -11.24 6.53
CA LEU A 120 -10.14 -11.33 5.85
C LEU A 120 -10.79 -12.70 6.04
N ARG A 121 -12.12 -12.73 6.12
CA ARG A 121 -12.87 -14.00 6.11
C ARG A 121 -12.61 -14.74 4.80
N GLY A 122 -12.26 -16.02 4.89
CA GLY A 122 -11.88 -16.80 3.69
C GLY A 122 -10.45 -16.56 3.21
N GLY A 123 -9.60 -15.97 4.07
CA GLY A 123 -8.17 -15.79 3.83
C GLY A 123 -7.83 -14.46 3.14
N GLY A 124 -6.54 -14.09 3.22
CA GLY A 124 -6.03 -12.81 2.72
C GLY A 124 -5.82 -11.79 3.82
N GLU A 125 -4.92 -10.84 3.56
CA GLU A 125 -4.49 -9.85 4.54
C GLU A 125 -4.35 -8.47 3.90
N VAL A 126 -4.91 -7.45 4.55
CA VAL A 126 -4.83 -6.05 4.11
C VAL A 126 -4.28 -5.18 5.24
N GLU A 127 -3.20 -4.44 4.98
CA GLU A 127 -2.63 -3.45 5.90
C GLU A 127 -3.01 -2.03 5.48
N ILE A 128 -3.39 -1.20 6.46
CA ILE A 128 -3.66 0.22 6.26
C ILE A 128 -2.43 1.04 6.66
N VAL A 129 -1.99 1.94 5.79
CA VAL A 129 -0.87 2.86 6.02
C VAL A 129 -1.39 4.30 5.94
N ARG A 130 -1.54 4.94 7.10
CA ARG A 130 -2.05 6.31 7.24
C ARG A 130 -0.97 7.22 7.82
N PRO A 131 -0.01 7.73 7.02
CA PRO A 131 1.13 8.47 7.52
C PRO A 131 0.84 9.97 7.75
N MET A 132 -0.09 10.55 6.97
CA MET A 132 -0.35 11.98 6.98
C MET A 132 -1.10 12.39 8.26
N HIS A 133 -0.61 13.44 8.95
CA HIS A 133 -1.21 13.99 10.18
C HIS A 133 -1.47 12.97 11.30
N ASN A 134 -0.67 11.91 11.36
CA ASN A 134 -0.88 10.81 12.29
C ASN A 134 0.24 10.73 13.34
N THR A 135 -0.01 11.32 14.51
CA THR A 135 0.94 11.32 15.63
C THR A 135 1.24 9.92 16.15
N GLU A 136 0.27 9.00 16.13
CA GLU A 136 0.46 7.59 16.50
C GLU A 136 1.42 6.89 15.53
N PHE A 137 1.27 7.15 14.22
CA PHE A 137 2.18 6.62 13.21
C PHE A 137 3.64 7.06 13.46
N CYS A 138 3.83 8.37 13.69
CA CYS A 138 5.13 8.97 13.94
C CYS A 138 5.74 8.54 15.29
N GLY A 139 4.93 8.49 16.36
CA GLY A 139 5.37 8.04 17.69
C GLY A 139 5.85 6.59 17.71
N HIS A 140 5.33 5.76 16.79
CA HIS A 140 5.77 4.38 16.59
C HIS A 140 6.76 4.19 15.43
N CYS A 141 7.35 5.28 14.90
CA CYS A 141 8.35 5.24 13.85
C CYS A 141 9.75 4.95 14.42
N ARG A 142 10.39 3.92 13.89
CA ARG A 142 11.77 3.51 14.26
C ARG A 142 12.69 3.45 13.04
N ARG A 143 12.38 4.22 11.98
CA ARG A 143 13.15 4.21 10.72
C ARG A 143 14.18 5.33 10.72
N ILE A 144 15.42 4.98 10.36
CA ILE A 144 16.43 5.92 9.85
C ILE A 144 16.65 5.59 8.37
N ARG A 145 16.93 6.61 7.56
CA ARG A 145 17.17 6.45 6.12
C ARG A 145 18.59 6.89 5.79
N VAL A 146 19.15 6.23 4.79
CA VAL A 146 20.37 6.66 4.09
C VAL A 146 19.92 7.05 2.68
N THR A 147 20.21 8.28 2.27
CA THR A 147 19.95 8.75 0.91
C THR A 147 20.94 8.13 -0.08
N SER A 148 20.67 8.21 -1.38
CA SER A 148 21.57 7.70 -2.41
C SER A 148 22.95 8.38 -2.43
N ASP A 149 23.05 9.61 -1.93
CA ASP A 149 24.30 10.36 -1.74
C ASP A 149 24.93 10.16 -0.35
N GLY A 150 24.46 9.17 0.43
CA GLY A 150 25.10 8.74 1.69
C GLY A 150 24.76 9.58 2.91
N LYS A 151 23.75 10.46 2.85
CA LYS A 151 23.33 11.28 3.99
C LYS A 151 22.31 10.55 4.86
N LEU A 152 22.39 10.77 6.17
CA LEU A 152 21.40 10.28 7.12
C LEU A 152 20.18 11.21 7.13
N LYS A 153 18.99 10.63 6.96
CA LYS A 153 17.71 11.34 7.10
C LYS A 153 16.84 10.64 8.15
N PRO A 154 16.50 11.30 9.28
CA PRO A 154 15.72 10.67 10.34
C PRO A 154 14.24 10.50 9.96
N CYS A 155 13.71 11.38 9.11
CA CYS A 155 12.32 11.33 8.64
C CYS A 155 12.25 11.18 7.10
N LEU A 156 11.05 10.95 6.55
CA LEU A 156 10.85 10.92 5.09
C LEU A 156 10.86 12.33 4.49
N PHE A 157 10.27 13.29 5.21
CA PHE A 157 10.32 14.72 4.91
C PHE A 157 11.36 15.42 5.77
#